data_AF-A0A384BRT4-F1
#
_entry.id   AF-A0A384BRT4-F1
#
_cell.length_a   1.000
_cell.length_b   1.000
_cell.length_c   1.000
_cell.angle_alpha   90.00
_cell.angle_beta   90.00
_cell.angle_gamma   90.00
#
_symmetry.space_group_name_H-M   'P 1'
#
loop_
_entity.id
_entity.type
_entity.pdbx_description
1 polymer ?
#
loop_
_entity_poly.entity_id
_entity_poly.type
_entity_poly.pdbx_seq_one_letter_code
_entity_poly.pdbx_strand_id
1 'polypeptide(L)'
;MDFLHRNGVLAIQHLQKDYRVYYNFLNFMSNVGDPRNIFSIYFPLWFPLNQTIGTKMIWVAVIGDWFNLIFKWILFGHRPYWWVQETQIYPNHSSPCLEQFPTTCETGPGSPSGHAMGSSCVWYVMVTAALSHTVSRMDKSLTIYLHRHACGRGL
;
A
#
# COMPACT_ATOMS: atom_id res chain seq x y z
N MET A 1 19.38 15.87 -6.11
CA MET A 1 18.12 15.40 -5.47
C MET A 1 16.95 16.35 -5.71
N ASP A 2 17.21 17.63 -6.01
CA ASP A 2 16.16 18.63 -6.16
C ASP A 2 15.21 18.42 -7.34
N PHE A 3 15.70 17.82 -8.42
CA PHE A 3 14.84 17.45 -9.55
C PHE A 3 13.72 16.49 -9.12
N LEU A 4 14.05 15.47 -8.32
CA LEU A 4 13.08 14.50 -7.82
C LEU A 4 12.08 15.14 -6.86
N HIS A 5 12.55 15.99 -5.95
CA HIS A 5 11.68 16.73 -5.03
C HIS A 5 10.78 17.72 -5.78
N ARG A 6 11.31 18.45 -6.76
CA ARG A 6 10.54 19.36 -7.61
C ARG A 6 9.43 18.63 -8.37
N ASN A 7 9.73 17.50 -8.99
CA ASN A 7 8.70 16.70 -9.67
C ASN A 7 7.67 16.16 -8.69
N GLY A 8 8.08 15.74 -7.48
CA GLY A 8 7.18 15.33 -6.43
C GLY A 8 6.23 16.44 -6.00
N VAL A 9 6.74 17.66 -5.80
CA VAL A 9 5.93 18.85 -5.49
C VAL A 9 4.94 19.15 -6.61
N LEU A 10 5.37 19.13 -7.89
CA LEU A 10 4.49 19.36 -9.03
C LEU A 10 3.37 18.30 -9.11
N ALA A 11 3.69 17.04 -8.86
CA ALA A 11 2.70 15.96 -8.83
C ALA A 11 1.68 16.17 -7.69
N ILE A 12 2.14 16.57 -6.50
CA ILE A 12 1.25 16.88 -5.38
C ILE A 12 0.33 18.06 -5.72
N GLN A 13 0.87 19.12 -6.31
CA GLN A 13 0.06 20.27 -6.72
C GLN A 13 -1.00 19.88 -7.76
N HIS A 14 -0.63 19.07 -8.75
CA HIS A 14 -1.57 18.58 -9.75
C HIS A 14 -2.70 17.77 -9.09
N LEU A 15 -2.37 16.88 -8.14
CA LEU A 15 -3.37 16.13 -7.38
C LEU A 15 -4.27 17.04 -6.53
N GLN A 16 -3.69 17.98 -5.79
CA GLN A 16 -4.43 18.89 -4.91
C GLN A 16 -5.34 19.86 -5.67
N LYS A 17 -4.92 20.30 -6.87
CA LYS A 17 -5.68 21.23 -7.70
C LYS A 17 -6.73 20.54 -8.56
N ASP A 18 -6.32 19.54 -9.33
CA ASP A 18 -7.15 18.98 -10.41
C ASP A 18 -7.99 17.77 -9.94
N TYR A 19 -7.58 17.10 -8.85
CA TYR A 19 -8.27 15.93 -8.30
C TYR A 19 -8.91 16.17 -6.92
N ARG A 20 -9.14 17.44 -6.56
CA ARG A 20 -9.74 17.81 -5.26
C ARG A 20 -11.10 17.15 -5.00
N VAL A 21 -11.89 16.94 -6.05
CA VAL A 21 -13.20 16.24 -5.97
C VAL A 21 -13.05 14.80 -5.48
N TYR A 22 -11.92 14.15 -5.77
CA TYR A 22 -11.61 12.78 -5.34
C TYR A 22 -10.95 12.71 -3.96
N TYR A 23 -10.87 13.84 -3.23
CA TYR A 23 -10.24 13.90 -1.91
C TYR A 23 -10.71 12.78 -0.97
N ASN A 24 -12.02 12.61 -0.83
CA ASN A 24 -12.59 11.59 0.07
C ASN A 24 -12.18 10.18 -0.35
N PHE A 25 -12.17 9.90 -1.65
CA PHE A 25 -11.78 8.60 -2.18
C PHE A 25 -10.28 8.34 -1.97
N LEU A 26 -9.42 9.30 -2.30
CA LEU A 26 -7.98 9.17 -2.11
C LEU A 26 -7.62 9.02 -0.63
N ASN A 27 -8.26 9.79 0.24
CA ASN A 27 -8.08 9.69 1.69
C ASN A 27 -8.58 8.34 2.21
N PHE A 28 -9.71 7.83 1.72
CA PHE A 28 -10.17 6.48 2.04
C PHE A 28 -9.14 5.43 1.63
N MET A 29 -8.63 5.47 0.40
CA MET A 29 -7.60 4.54 -0.07
C MET A 29 -6.31 4.60 0.77
N SER A 30 -5.87 5.80 1.16
CA SER A 30 -4.72 5.97 2.06
C SER A 30 -4.98 5.40 3.46
N ASN A 31 -6.20 5.56 3.99
CA ASN A 31 -6.59 4.95 5.26
C ASN A 31 -6.66 3.44 5.16
N VAL A 32 -7.16 2.86 4.07
CA VAL A 32 -7.22 1.40 3.85
C VAL A 32 -5.79 0.82 3.78
N GLY A 33 -4.87 1.54 3.14
CA GLY A 33 -3.44 1.21 3.09
C GLY A 33 -2.64 1.55 4.36
N ASP A 34 -3.29 1.98 5.43
CA ASP A 34 -2.60 2.30 6.68
C ASP A 34 -2.02 1.03 7.33
N PRO A 35 -0.72 1.01 7.70
CA PRO A 35 -0.10 -0.14 8.33
C PRO A 35 -0.80 -0.61 9.63
N ARG A 36 -1.51 0.29 10.33
CA ARG A 36 -2.32 -0.06 11.52
C ARG A 36 -3.39 -1.11 11.19
N ASN A 37 -3.97 -1.04 9.99
CA ASN A 37 -4.98 -1.99 9.55
C ASN A 37 -4.44 -3.40 9.35
N ILE A 38 -3.12 -3.57 9.16
CA ILE A 38 -2.50 -4.90 9.05
C ILE A 38 -2.82 -5.73 10.30
N PHE A 39 -2.58 -5.16 11.48
CA PHE A 39 -2.77 -5.87 12.74
C PHE A 39 -4.21 -5.76 13.25
N SER A 40 -4.91 -4.66 12.98
CA SER A 40 -6.27 -4.44 13.50
C SER A 40 -7.37 -5.06 12.64
N ILE A 41 -7.17 -5.22 11.33
CA ILE A 41 -8.21 -5.67 10.39
C ILE A 41 -7.75 -6.91 9.62
N TYR A 42 -6.66 -6.81 8.86
CA TYR A 42 -6.29 -7.87 7.91
C TYR A 42 -5.86 -9.16 8.59
N PHE A 43 -5.02 -9.09 9.63
CA PHE A 43 -4.55 -10.27 10.34
C PHE A 43 -5.70 -11.02 11.05
N PRO A 44 -6.59 -10.37 11.83
CA PRO A 44 -7.75 -11.03 12.43
C PRO A 44 -8.70 -11.67 11.43
N LEU A 45 -8.79 -11.13 10.20
CA LEU A 45 -9.61 -11.72 9.13
C LEU A 45 -8.98 -12.98 8.53
N TRP A 46 -7.67 -12.96 8.25
CA TRP A 46 -7.00 -14.05 7.53
C TRP A 46 -6.50 -15.18 8.43
N PHE A 47 -6.13 -14.88 9.67
CA PHE A 47 -5.56 -15.88 10.57
C PHE A 47 -6.51 -17.05 10.88
N PRO A 48 -7.82 -16.83 11.17
CA PRO A 48 -8.77 -17.93 11.39
C PRO A 48 -9.07 -18.72 10.11
N LEU A 49 -8.97 -18.08 8.94
CA LEU A 49 -9.21 -18.74 7.65
C LEU A 49 -8.05 -19.66 7.26
N ASN A 50 -6.82 -19.20 7.49
CA ASN A 50 -5.61 -19.98 7.24
C ASN A 50 -4.43 -19.43 8.07
N GLN A 51 -4.05 -20.17 9.10
CA GLN A 51 -2.96 -19.78 10.00
C GLN A 51 -1.63 -19.60 9.26
N THR A 52 -1.36 -20.38 8.20
CA THR A 52 -0.13 -20.23 7.41
C THR A 52 -0.11 -18.89 6.67
N ILE A 53 -1.24 -18.45 6.12
CA ILE A 53 -1.34 -17.14 5.46
C ILE A 53 -1.21 -16.03 6.50
N GLY A 54 -1.92 -16.12 7.62
CA GLY A 54 -1.84 -15.14 8.71
C GLY A 54 -0.41 -14.99 9.25
N THR A 55 0.31 -16.09 9.50
CA THR A 55 1.72 -16.04 9.93
C THR A 55 2.63 -15.43 8.86
N LYS A 56 2.43 -15.77 7.58
CA LYS A 56 3.17 -15.13 6.48
C LYS A 56 2.92 -13.62 6.43
N MET A 57 1.68 -13.17 6.63
CA MET A 57 1.34 -11.75 6.67
C MET A 57 2.12 -11.00 7.75
N ILE A 58 2.24 -11.56 8.96
CA ILE A 58 3.03 -10.95 10.04
C ILE A 58 4.51 -10.87 9.64
N TRP A 59 5.09 -11.95 9.11
CA TRP A 59 6.49 -11.94 8.69
C TRP A 59 6.78 -10.90 7.61
N VAL A 60 5.95 -10.80 6.58
CA VAL A 60 6.18 -9.80 5.52
C VAL A 60 5.97 -8.38 6.03
N ALA A 61 5.04 -8.17 6.98
CA ALA A 61 4.86 -6.86 7.61
C ALA A 61 6.09 -6.46 8.42
N VAL A 62 6.62 -7.35 9.25
CA VAL A 62 7.82 -7.11 10.07
C VAL A 62 9.05 -6.86 9.21
N ILE A 63 9.30 -7.72 8.22
CA ILE A 63 10.45 -7.59 7.32
C ILE A 63 10.32 -6.32 6.47
N GLY A 64 9.11 -6.05 5.95
CA GLY A 64 8.82 -4.87 5.15
C GLY A 64 9.04 -3.57 5.92
N ASP A 65 8.57 -3.49 7.17
CA ASP A 65 8.77 -2.32 8.03
C ASP A 65 10.25 -2.15 8.42
N TRP A 66 10.96 -3.24 8.70
CA TRP A 66 12.39 -3.22 8.98
C TRP A 66 13.20 -2.66 7.80
N PHE A 67 12.94 -3.12 6.58
CA PHE A 67 13.57 -2.55 5.38
C PHE A 67 13.15 -1.11 5.14
N ASN A 68 11.87 -0.77 5.34
CA ASN A 68 11.40 0.62 5.22
C ASN A 68 12.18 1.55 6.15
N LEU A 69 12.40 1.12 7.39
CA LEU A 69 13.16 1.87 8.39
C LEU A 69 14.62 2.02 7.96
N ILE A 70 15.29 0.93 7.58
CA ILE A 70 16.69 0.98 7.09
C ILE A 70 16.83 1.94 5.91
N PHE A 71 15.96 1.85 4.91
CA PHE A 71 16.03 2.73 3.75
C PHE A 71 15.74 4.18 4.10
N LYS A 72 14.82 4.43 5.03
CA LYS A 72 14.56 5.77 5.57
C LYS A 72 15.81 6.37 6.22
N TRP A 73 16.55 5.58 6.98
CA TRP A 73 17.83 5.99 7.57
C TRP A 73 18.93 6.22 6.54
N ILE A 74 18.97 5.46 5.44
CA ILE A 74 20.01 5.64 4.41
C ILE A 74 19.70 6.84 3.52
N LEU A 75 18.44 7.01 3.13
CA LEU A 75 18.05 7.98 2.09
C LEU A 75 17.76 9.37 2.64
N PHE A 76 17.43 9.51 3.93
CA PHE A 76 17.10 10.78 4.58
C PHE A 76 16.18 11.69 3.74
N GLY A 77 15.19 11.10 3.07
CA GLY A 77 14.36 11.86 2.13
C GLY A 77 13.52 12.91 2.84
N HIS A 78 13.67 14.18 2.47
CA HIS A 78 12.86 15.27 3.00
C HIS A 78 11.41 15.10 2.55
N ARG A 79 10.44 15.41 3.43
CA ARG A 79 9.04 15.44 3.01
C ARG A 79 8.80 16.67 2.14
N PRO A 80 8.02 16.55 1.05
CA PRO A 80 7.78 17.66 0.12
C PRO A 80 7.28 18.95 0.77
N TYR A 81 6.43 18.84 1.81
CA TYR A 81 5.91 19.99 2.56
C TYR A 81 7.00 20.80 3.27
N TRP A 82 7.99 20.13 3.87
CA TRP A 82 9.10 20.81 4.54
C TRP A 82 10.13 21.29 3.52
N TRP A 83 10.47 20.43 2.55
CA TRP A 83 11.47 20.72 1.53
C TRP A 83 11.13 21.97 0.69
N VAL A 84 9.85 22.18 0.34
CA VAL A 84 9.44 23.34 -0.47
C VAL A 84 9.65 24.69 0.25
N GLN A 85 9.70 24.68 1.59
CA GLN A 85 9.95 25.87 2.42
C GLN A 85 11.44 26.14 2.61
N GLU A 86 12.28 25.09 2.55
CA GLU A 86 13.72 25.18 2.80
C GLU A 86 14.55 25.41 1.50
N THR A 87 14.01 25.00 0.35
CA THR A 87 14.71 25.08 -0.92
C THR A 87 14.88 26.50 -1.45
N GLN A 88 16.04 26.81 -2.03
CA GLN A 88 16.34 28.11 -2.66
C GLN A 88 15.90 28.18 -4.13
N ILE A 89 15.28 27.11 -4.65
CA ILE A 89 14.89 26.99 -6.07
C ILE A 89 13.73 27.93 -6.43
N TYR A 90 12.92 28.31 -5.45
CA TYR A 90 11.79 29.22 -5.61
C TYR A 90 12.12 30.58 -4.95
N PRO A 91 12.68 31.56 -5.69
CA PRO A 91 12.95 32.87 -5.13
C PRO A 91 11.65 33.66 -4.87
N ASN A 92 11.68 34.56 -3.88
CA ASN A 92 10.67 35.61 -3.63
C ASN A 92 9.21 35.13 -3.61
N HIS A 93 8.84 34.26 -2.67
CA HIS A 93 7.46 33.79 -2.45
C HIS A 93 6.79 33.06 -3.62
N SER A 94 7.57 32.59 -4.61
CA SER A 94 7.07 31.73 -5.69
C SER A 94 6.88 30.26 -5.27
N SER A 95 7.22 29.91 -4.03
CA SER A 95 7.11 28.55 -3.52
C SER A 95 5.66 28.07 -3.57
N PRO A 96 5.40 26.90 -4.15
CA PRO A 96 4.05 26.37 -4.21
C PRO A 96 3.50 26.03 -2.82
N CYS A 97 2.28 26.48 -2.54
CA CYS A 97 1.58 26.13 -1.30
C CYS A 97 1.04 24.70 -1.41
N LEU A 98 1.48 23.83 -0.49
CA LEU A 98 1.01 22.45 -0.39
C LEU A 98 0.08 22.32 0.82
N GLU A 99 -1.11 21.76 0.60
CA GLU A 99 -2.03 21.44 1.71
C GLU A 99 -1.51 20.24 2.51
N GLN A 100 -1.61 20.30 3.84
CA GLN A 100 -1.38 19.16 4.74
C GLN A 100 -2.70 18.51 5.13
N PHE A 101 -2.69 17.19 5.16
CA PHE A 101 -3.78 16.34 5.65
C PHE A 101 -3.33 15.53 6.87
N PRO A 102 -4.25 15.06 7.73
CA PRO A 102 -3.90 14.28 8.92
C PRO A 102 -2.96 13.09 8.63
N THR A 103 -3.18 12.36 7.53
CA THR A 103 -2.34 11.23 7.11
C THR A 103 -0.96 11.64 6.61
N THR A 104 -0.75 12.90 6.24
CA THR A 104 0.54 13.42 5.75
C THR A 104 1.36 14.12 6.84
N CYS A 105 0.77 14.36 8.01
CA CYS A 105 1.39 15.04 9.16
C CYS A 105 2.31 14.10 9.96
N GLU A 106 3.27 13.49 9.30
CA GLU A 106 4.27 12.63 9.93
C GLU A 106 5.61 13.35 10.12
N THR A 107 6.31 13.02 11.19
CA THR A 107 7.58 13.66 11.59
C THR A 107 8.84 12.94 11.09
N GLY A 108 8.72 11.71 10.58
CA GLY A 108 9.86 10.94 10.06
C GLY A 108 10.22 11.24 8.60
N PRO A 109 11.37 10.73 8.11
CA PRO A 109 11.76 10.85 6.71
C PRO A 109 10.70 10.28 5.76
N GLY A 110 10.55 10.89 4.58
CA GLY A 110 9.47 10.60 3.65
C GLY A 110 9.75 9.49 2.63
N SER A 111 11.02 9.08 2.47
CA SER A 111 11.42 8.13 1.42
C SER A 111 12.11 6.89 2.00
N PRO A 112 11.67 5.66 1.66
CA PRO A 112 10.44 5.32 0.92
C PRO A 112 9.16 5.42 1.79
N SER A 113 7.99 5.51 1.15
CA SER A 113 6.70 5.60 1.87
C SER A 113 6.40 4.30 2.65
N GLY A 114 6.21 4.43 3.97
CA GLY A 114 5.89 3.31 4.85
C GLY A 114 4.49 2.75 4.58
N HIS A 115 3.51 3.61 4.33
CA HIS A 115 2.14 3.18 3.98
C HIS A 115 2.13 2.36 2.69
N ALA A 116 2.82 2.83 1.65
CA ALA A 116 2.86 2.13 0.37
C ALA A 116 3.62 0.80 0.47
N MET A 117 4.80 0.81 1.08
CA MET A 117 5.62 -0.40 1.23
C MET A 117 4.91 -1.44 2.10
N GLY A 118 4.45 -1.06 3.29
CA GLY A 118 3.78 -1.97 4.22
C GLY A 118 2.49 -2.56 3.65
N SER A 119 1.61 -1.73 3.06
CA SER A 119 0.38 -2.23 2.43
C SER A 119 0.67 -3.16 1.26
N SER A 120 1.64 -2.84 0.39
CA SER A 120 2.00 -3.69 -0.75
C SER A 120 2.49 -5.07 -0.34
N CYS A 121 3.33 -5.18 0.70
CA CYS A 121 3.84 -6.45 1.20
C CYS A 121 2.71 -7.35 1.69
N VAL A 122 1.78 -6.80 2.47
CA VAL A 122 0.67 -7.57 3.05
C VAL A 122 -0.39 -7.89 2.01
N TRP A 123 -0.74 -6.93 1.15
CA TRP A 123 -1.73 -7.13 0.09
C TRP A 123 -1.27 -8.16 -0.93
N TYR A 124 0.02 -8.22 -1.24
CA TYR A 124 0.58 -9.28 -2.06
C TYR A 124 0.27 -10.67 -1.48
N VAL A 125 0.48 -10.87 -0.18
CA VAL A 125 0.17 -12.15 0.48
C VAL A 125 -1.34 -12.44 0.45
N MET A 126 -2.18 -11.44 0.73
CA MET A 126 -3.64 -11.63 0.71
C MET A 126 -4.18 -11.94 -0.69
N VAL A 127 -3.73 -11.22 -1.71
CA VAL A 127 -4.20 -11.39 -3.09
C VAL A 127 -3.72 -12.72 -3.65
N THR A 128 -2.46 -13.09 -3.44
CA THR A 128 -1.94 -14.39 -3.89
C THR A 128 -2.63 -15.55 -3.18
N ALA A 129 -2.92 -15.42 -1.89
CA ALA A 129 -3.72 -16.39 -1.15
C ALA A 129 -5.14 -16.52 -1.71
N ALA A 130 -5.85 -15.40 -1.90
CA ALA A 130 -7.19 -15.39 -2.45
C ALA A 130 -7.24 -16.07 -3.83
N LEU A 131 -6.31 -15.69 -4.72
CA LEU A 131 -6.23 -16.26 -6.06
C LEU A 131 -5.97 -17.77 -6.00
N SER A 132 -5.03 -18.22 -5.17
CA SER A 132 -4.72 -19.65 -4.99
C SER A 132 -5.92 -20.45 -4.50
N HIS A 133 -6.71 -19.88 -3.57
CA HIS A 133 -7.93 -20.50 -3.09
C HIS A 133 -9.02 -20.57 -4.18
N THR A 134 -9.18 -19.53 -5.01
CA THR A 134 -10.14 -19.55 -6.12
C THR A 134 -9.79 -20.59 -7.18
N VAL A 135 -8.51 -20.69 -7.57
CA VAL A 135 -8.03 -21.68 -8.54
C VAL A 135 -8.23 -23.10 -8.01
N SER A 136 -7.81 -23.37 -6.77
CA SER A 136 -7.98 -24.70 -6.14
C SER A 136 -9.46 -25.12 -6.04
N ARG A 137 -10.36 -24.16 -5.79
CA ARG A 137 -11.81 -24.42 -5.80
C ARG A 137 -12.32 -24.77 -7.18
N MET A 138 -11.86 -24.06 -8.22
CA MET A 138 -12.24 -24.32 -9.60
C MET A 138 -11.79 -25.73 -10.04
N ASP A 139 -10.55 -26.11 -9.75
CA ASP A 139 -10.02 -27.45 -10.08
C ASP A 139 -10.82 -28.57 -9.40
N LYS A 140 -11.16 -28.42 -8.12
CA LYS A 140 -12.02 -29.36 -7.40
C LYS A 140 -13.41 -29.46 -8.02
N SER A 141 -14.01 -28.33 -8.40
CA SER A 141 -15.33 -28.31 -9.03
C SER A 141 -15.34 -29.02 -10.39
N LEU A 142 -14.30 -28.80 -11.20
CA LEU A 142 -14.13 -29.46 -12.49
C LEU A 142 -13.90 -30.97 -12.32
N THR A 143 -13.09 -31.36 -11.34
CA THR A 143 -12.85 -32.79 -11.03
C THR A 143 -14.15 -33.49 -10.62
N ILE A 144 -14.97 -32.85 -9.77
CA ILE A 144 -16.28 -33.39 -9.37
C ILE A 144 -17.22 -33.49 -10.58
N TYR A 145 -17.26 -32.47 -11.45
CA TYR A 145 -18.07 -32.48 -12.65
C TYR A 145 -17.68 -33.64 -13.60
N LEU A 146 -16.38 -33.78 -13.88
CA LEU A 146 -15.87 -34.86 -14.73
C LEU A 146 -16.15 -36.24 -14.15
N HIS A 147 -15.97 -36.43 -12.83
CA HIS A 147 -16.28 -37.69 -12.16
C HIS A 147 -17.77 -38.05 -12.27
N ARG A 148 -18.68 -37.08 -12.06
CA ARG A 148 -20.12 -37.30 -12.22
C ARG A 148 -20.49 -37.64 -13.67
N HIS A 149 -19.88 -36.98 -14.64
CA HIS A 149 -20.17 -37.20 -16.05
C HIS A 149 -19.61 -38.54 -16.57
N ALA A 150 -18.47 -39.00 -16.04
CA ALA A 150 -17.92 -40.32 -16.33
C ALA A 150 -18.78 -41.45 -15.72
N CYS A 151 -19.26 -41.28 -14.49
CA CYS A 151 -20.10 -42.27 -13.82
C CYS A 151 -21.51 -42.38 -14.45
N GLY A 152 -22.07 -41.28 -14.96
CA GLY A 152 -23.38 -41.25 -15.62
C GLY A 152 -23.43 -41.79 -17.06
N ARG A 153 -22.28 -42.08 -17.69
CA ARG A 153 -22.19 -42.67 -19.05
C ARG A 153 -21.96 -44.19 -19.05
N GLY A 154 -22.00 -44.84 -17.88
CA GLY A 154 -21.78 -46.28 -17.71
C GLY A 154 -23.04 -47.15 -17.61
N LEU A 155 -24.21 -46.61 -17.97
CA LEU A 155 -25.51 -47.30 -18.08
C LEU A 155 -26.03 -47.15 -19.50
#